data_AF-A0A0G1USI7-F1
#
_entry.id   AF-A0A0G1USI7-F1
#
_cell.length_a   1.000
_cell.length_b   1.000
_cell.length_c   1.000
_cell.angle_alpha   90.00
_cell.angle_beta   90.00
_cell.angle_gamma   90.00
#
_symmetry.space_group_name_H-M   'P 1'
#
loop_
_entity.id
_entity.type
_entity.pdbx_description
1 polymer ?
#
loop_
_entity_poly.entity_id
_entity_poly.type
_entity_poly.pdbx_seq_one_letter_code
_entity_poly.pdbx_strand_id
1 'polypeptide(L)'
;MSLKKLFSFLLSFLLLFQGNAPYLVAFAQEVTDSTPSAEIVVEPTPIPTPAPEWQTIDDADVTTTPVAEGRTYKYRDTAVTITFTKVTQPAPLKIKQVQVGDATGYDITSDMPDGTFTYDLTLPNPNPSQEATVQYSEDGQTYQELPAEEQNNVFVIKGLDHFTIFVVTTTADFAVGTSTGTTVGTDQVTSALGPLVLDQSQTAGTTAVTFNSTSRTGQIFTAGSSGFLAQVILSLRVQTGDDKSGNITLRVKDVVGGLPGPTVLAETTVDPNTVP
;
A
#
# COMPACT_ATOMS: atom_id res chain seq x y z
N MET A 1 -52.23 27.47 -3.07
CA MET A 1 -51.86 27.48 -1.63
C MET A 1 -50.60 28.34 -1.46
N SER A 2 -50.41 28.98 -0.31
CA SER A 2 -49.30 29.91 0.04
C SER A 2 -47.90 29.36 -0.31
N LEU A 3 -46.83 30.08 -0.72
CA LEU A 3 -46.33 31.46 -0.56
C LEU A 3 -45.89 31.88 0.86
N LYS A 4 -44.70 32.51 1.00
CA LYS A 4 -44.03 33.03 2.22
C LYS A 4 -43.39 31.90 3.06
N LYS A 5 -42.16 31.94 3.60
CA LYS A 5 -41.18 32.94 4.12
C LYS A 5 -39.76 32.29 4.09
N LEU A 6 -38.57 32.91 4.21
CA LEU A 6 -38.05 34.30 4.25
C LEU A 6 -36.48 34.28 4.12
N PHE A 7 -35.85 35.46 4.06
CA PHE A 7 -34.41 35.81 4.27
C PHE A 7 -33.40 35.42 3.17
N SER A 8 -32.73 36.31 2.42
CA SER A 8 -32.43 37.77 2.46
C SER A 8 -31.32 38.26 3.42
N PHE A 9 -30.11 38.48 2.89
CA PHE A 9 -29.12 39.54 3.23
C PHE A 9 -27.90 39.38 2.27
N LEU A 10 -27.27 40.40 1.65
CA LEU A 10 -27.65 41.80 1.43
C LEU A 10 -27.09 42.29 0.06
N LEU A 11 -27.70 43.34 -0.47
CA LEU A 11 -27.42 43.96 -1.78
C LEU A 11 -26.26 44.98 -1.72
N SER A 12 -25.65 45.22 -2.90
CA SER A 12 -24.69 46.28 -3.20
C SER A 12 -25.06 47.68 -2.68
N PHE A 13 -24.05 48.52 -2.44
CA PHE A 13 -24.23 49.97 -2.40
C PHE A 13 -23.29 50.67 -3.39
N LEU A 14 -23.88 51.49 -4.26
CA LEU A 14 -23.20 52.29 -5.28
C LEU A 14 -23.68 53.74 -5.15
N LEU A 15 -22.81 54.65 -4.73
CA LEU A 15 -22.93 56.11 -4.90
C LEU A 15 -21.50 56.69 -4.80
N LEU A 16 -20.93 57.23 -5.88
CA LEU A 16 -21.14 58.59 -6.39
C LEU A 16 -20.60 59.68 -5.46
N PHE A 17 -19.41 60.20 -5.80
CA PHE A 17 -19.06 61.60 -5.59
C PHE A 17 -18.44 62.16 -6.87
N GLN A 18 -19.24 62.91 -7.64
CA GLN A 18 -18.73 63.92 -8.56
C GLN A 18 -18.75 65.26 -7.84
N GLY A 19 -17.65 66.02 -7.92
CA GLY A 19 -17.52 67.34 -7.31
C GLY A 19 -16.62 68.25 -8.13
N ASN A 20 -17.22 69.11 -8.96
CA ASN A 20 -16.51 70.13 -9.74
C ASN A 20 -16.14 71.34 -8.87
N ALA A 21 -14.91 71.87 -9.01
CA ALA A 21 -14.62 73.31 -8.98
C ALA A 21 -13.22 73.61 -9.57
N PRO A 22 -12.96 74.80 -10.16
CA PRO A 22 -11.88 74.97 -11.15
C PRO A 22 -10.83 76.08 -10.83
N TYR A 23 -9.85 76.24 -11.74
CA TYR A 23 -8.83 77.32 -11.83
C TYR A 23 -7.66 77.23 -10.81
N LEU A 24 -6.39 77.60 -11.10
CA LEU A 24 -5.77 78.40 -12.17
C LEU A 24 -4.38 77.89 -12.63
N VAL A 25 -4.11 78.05 -13.94
CA VAL A 25 -2.86 78.44 -14.66
C VAL A 25 -1.47 78.31 -13.99
N ALA A 26 -0.66 77.42 -14.58
CA ALA A 26 0.77 77.49 -14.95
C ALA A 26 1.84 78.16 -14.04
N PHE A 27 2.92 77.40 -13.82
CA PHE A 27 4.26 77.78 -14.30
C PHE A 27 4.97 76.57 -14.92
N ALA A 28 5.73 76.78 -15.99
CA ALA A 28 6.59 75.75 -16.56
C ALA A 28 7.85 75.60 -15.70
N GLN A 29 8.21 74.36 -15.37
CA GLN A 29 9.52 74.05 -14.84
C GLN A 29 10.07 72.82 -15.56
N GLU A 30 11.13 73.06 -16.32
CA GLU A 30 11.92 72.05 -17.01
C GLU A 30 12.62 71.19 -15.94
N VAL A 31 12.15 69.95 -15.77
CA VAL A 31 12.76 68.99 -14.85
C VAL A 31 13.30 67.82 -15.66
N THR A 32 14.59 67.62 -15.50
CA THR A 32 15.46 66.67 -16.19
C THR A 32 14.87 65.27 -16.32
N ASP A 33 15.12 64.66 -17.48
CA ASP A 33 14.98 63.23 -17.74
C ASP A 33 15.67 62.40 -16.65
N SER A 34 14.86 61.96 -15.70
CA SER A 34 15.20 61.00 -14.68
C SER A 34 14.46 59.73 -15.03
N THR A 35 14.98 59.00 -16.03
CA THR A 35 14.58 57.62 -16.30
C THR A 35 14.49 56.88 -14.96
N PRO A 36 13.32 56.30 -14.60
CA PRO A 36 13.20 55.55 -13.36
C PRO A 36 14.12 54.34 -13.48
N SER A 37 15.27 54.41 -12.80
CA SER A 37 16.14 53.26 -12.61
C SER A 37 15.34 52.23 -11.84
N ALA A 38 14.76 51.27 -12.56
CA ALA A 38 14.11 50.11 -11.96
C ALA A 38 15.16 49.44 -11.09
N GLU A 39 15.02 49.61 -9.78
CA GLU A 39 15.78 48.85 -8.80
C GLU A 39 15.41 47.40 -9.06
N ILE A 40 16.33 46.67 -9.71
CA ILE A 40 16.15 45.25 -9.95
C ILE A 40 16.23 44.62 -8.57
N VAL A 41 15.07 44.40 -7.97
CA VAL A 41 14.90 43.53 -6.82
C VAL A 41 15.25 42.14 -7.31
N VAL A 42 16.55 41.81 -7.23
CA VAL A 42 17.05 40.47 -7.50
C VAL A 42 16.49 39.62 -6.38
N GLU A 43 15.35 38.98 -6.65
CA GLU A 43 14.81 37.93 -5.80
C GLU A 43 15.95 36.95 -5.53
N PRO A 44 16.32 36.72 -4.26
CA PRO A 44 17.52 35.97 -3.94
C PRO A 44 17.34 34.55 -4.47
N THR A 45 18.13 34.20 -5.49
CA THR A 45 18.12 32.86 -6.09
C THR A 45 18.20 31.85 -4.96
N PRO A 46 17.19 30.97 -4.79
CA PRO A 46 17.13 30.11 -3.63
C PRO A 46 18.38 29.25 -3.58
N ILE A 47 19.16 29.39 -2.50
CA ILE A 47 20.36 28.58 -2.29
C ILE A 47 19.89 27.12 -2.31
N PRO A 48 20.42 26.28 -3.22
CA PRO A 48 20.00 24.89 -3.29
C PRO A 48 20.30 24.24 -1.95
N THR A 49 19.25 23.90 -1.20
CA THR A 49 19.44 23.22 0.07
C THR A 49 20.07 21.86 -0.22
N PRO A 50 21.16 21.47 0.46
CA PRO A 50 21.80 20.19 0.19
C PRO A 50 20.78 19.04 0.26
N ALA A 51 20.98 18.06 -0.62
CA ALA A 51 20.29 16.79 -0.49
C ALA A 51 20.56 16.21 0.91
N PRO A 52 19.58 15.53 1.53
CA PRO A 52 19.82 14.87 2.82
C PRO A 52 20.95 13.84 2.66
N GLU A 53 21.74 13.68 3.70
CA GLU A 53 22.56 12.48 3.82
C GLU A 53 21.66 11.32 4.26
N TRP A 54 22.03 10.09 3.89
CA TRP A 54 21.35 8.87 4.32
C TRP A 54 22.19 8.16 5.39
N GLN A 55 21.54 7.53 6.36
CA GLN A 55 22.15 6.62 7.33
C GLN A 55 21.41 5.28 7.32
N THR A 56 22.15 4.18 7.24
CA THR A 56 21.56 2.84 7.35
C THR A 56 21.43 2.44 8.81
N ILE A 57 20.20 2.13 9.24
CA ILE A 57 19.80 1.72 10.59
C ILE A 57 18.87 0.51 10.45
N ASP A 58 19.20 -0.63 11.05
CA ASP A 58 18.40 -1.87 11.04
C ASP A 58 17.92 -2.31 9.62
N ASP A 59 18.87 -2.31 8.68
CA ASP A 59 18.73 -2.59 7.24
C ASP A 59 17.83 -1.62 6.45
N ALA A 60 17.39 -0.52 7.05
CA ALA A 60 16.69 0.56 6.38
C ALA A 60 17.59 1.79 6.21
N ASP A 61 17.46 2.53 5.12
CA ASP A 61 18.11 3.84 5.00
C ASP A 61 17.15 4.93 5.47
N VAL A 62 17.65 5.83 6.32
CA VAL A 62 16.91 6.94 6.93
C VAL A 62 17.58 8.25 6.56
N THR A 63 16.81 9.28 6.21
CA THR A 63 17.36 10.62 5.96
C THR A 63 17.86 11.26 7.26
N THR A 64 19.07 11.83 7.27
CA THR A 64 19.64 12.48 8.47
C THR A 64 18.92 13.76 8.88
N THR A 65 18.08 14.29 7.99
CA THR A 65 17.26 15.48 8.20
C THR A 65 15.82 15.22 7.75
N PRO A 66 14.83 15.95 8.28
CA PRO A 66 13.45 15.87 7.81
C PRO A 66 13.31 16.17 6.32
N VAL A 67 12.31 15.55 5.68
CA VAL A 67 12.02 15.81 4.27
C VAL A 67 11.42 17.21 4.05
N ALA A 68 11.46 17.69 2.81
CA ALA A 68 11.00 19.01 2.43
C ALA A 68 10.20 18.97 1.13
N GLU A 69 9.22 19.87 1.03
CA GLU A 69 8.41 20.08 -0.16
C GLU A 69 9.26 20.47 -1.38
N GLY A 70 8.87 20.00 -2.57
CA GLY A 70 9.56 20.24 -3.83
C GLY A 70 10.86 19.47 -4.02
N ARG A 71 11.21 18.52 -3.13
CA ARG A 71 12.45 17.74 -3.23
C ARG A 71 12.21 16.28 -3.57
N THR A 72 13.13 15.75 -4.40
CA THR A 72 13.24 14.34 -4.76
C THR A 72 14.31 13.65 -3.92
N TYR A 73 13.95 12.49 -3.37
CA TYR A 73 14.76 11.64 -2.52
C TYR A 73 15.01 10.33 -3.27
N LYS A 74 16.26 10.02 -3.62
CA LYS A 74 16.64 8.79 -4.33
C LYS A 74 17.14 7.75 -3.33
N TYR A 75 16.63 6.52 -3.42
CA TYR A 75 17.10 5.39 -2.62
C TYR A 75 18.28 4.69 -3.29
N ARG A 76 19.48 4.84 -2.70
CA ARG A 76 20.74 4.23 -3.16
C ARG A 76 20.97 4.46 -4.67
N ASP A 77 21.64 3.53 -5.34
CA ASP A 77 21.81 3.50 -6.79
C ASP A 77 20.65 2.77 -7.52
N THR A 78 19.43 2.84 -6.98
CA THR A 78 18.24 2.27 -7.62
C THR A 78 17.46 3.31 -8.43
N ALA A 79 16.41 2.90 -9.13
CA ALA A 79 15.45 3.81 -9.76
C ALA A 79 14.37 4.33 -8.79
N VAL A 80 14.35 3.88 -7.52
CA VAL A 80 13.35 4.31 -6.55
C VAL A 80 13.59 5.77 -6.18
N THR A 81 12.59 6.61 -6.45
CA THR A 81 12.60 8.02 -6.06
C THR A 81 11.26 8.43 -5.46
N ILE A 82 11.31 9.32 -4.47
CA ILE A 82 10.15 9.90 -3.79
C ILE A 82 10.24 11.41 -3.93
N THR A 83 9.25 12.05 -4.54
CA THR A 83 9.20 13.52 -4.69
C THR A 83 8.05 14.08 -3.88
N PHE A 84 8.35 14.79 -2.79
CA PHE A 84 7.29 15.38 -1.96
C PHE A 84 6.72 16.62 -2.65
N THR A 85 5.46 16.54 -3.05
CA THR A 85 4.70 17.63 -3.68
C THR A 85 4.02 18.53 -2.66
N LYS A 86 3.88 18.09 -1.42
CA LYS A 86 3.39 18.87 -0.27
C LYS A 86 4.00 18.35 1.04
N VAL A 87 4.46 19.22 1.94
CA VAL A 87 4.88 18.83 3.32
C VAL A 87 4.51 19.92 4.33
N THR A 88 3.71 19.57 5.34
CA THR A 88 3.27 20.49 6.42
C THR A 88 3.82 20.14 7.81
N GLN A 89 4.20 18.88 8.04
CA GLN A 89 4.85 18.42 9.27
C GLN A 89 6.05 17.53 8.89
N PRO A 90 7.23 18.11 8.60
CA PRO A 90 8.35 17.35 8.06
C PRO A 90 8.97 16.43 9.13
N ALA A 91 9.17 15.15 8.78
CA ALA A 91 9.94 14.19 9.56
C ALA A 91 10.95 13.44 8.65
N PRO A 92 11.90 12.66 9.22
CA PRO A 92 12.80 11.82 8.43
C PRO A 92 12.05 10.77 7.61
N LEU A 93 12.52 10.51 6.39
CA LEU A 93 12.03 9.44 5.53
C LEU A 93 12.88 8.19 5.74
N LYS A 94 12.23 7.04 5.85
CA LYS A 94 12.84 5.71 5.97
C LYS A 94 12.42 4.86 4.78
N ILE A 95 13.37 4.17 4.16
CA ILE A 95 13.12 3.22 3.07
C ILE A 95 13.87 1.92 3.37
N LYS A 96 13.16 0.80 3.34
CA LYS A 96 13.71 -0.55 3.46
C LYS A 96 13.30 -1.40 2.27
N GLN A 97 14.27 -2.09 1.67
CA GLN A 97 13.96 -3.12 0.68
C GLN A 97 13.44 -4.37 1.38
N VAL A 98 12.31 -4.91 0.90
CA VAL A 98 11.66 -6.12 1.42
C VAL A 98 11.45 -7.15 0.31
N GLN A 99 11.14 -8.40 0.67
CA GLN A 99 10.81 -9.46 -0.28
C GLN A 99 9.36 -9.89 -0.07
N VAL A 100 8.60 -9.97 -1.17
CA VAL A 100 7.18 -10.30 -1.20
C VAL A 100 6.98 -11.46 -2.17
N GLY A 101 7.03 -12.68 -1.64
CA GLY A 101 7.24 -13.86 -2.48
C GLY A 101 8.63 -13.80 -3.12
N ASP A 102 8.68 -13.87 -4.44
CA ASP A 102 9.92 -13.75 -5.22
C ASP A 102 10.15 -12.31 -5.76
N ALA A 103 9.19 -11.39 -5.52
CA ALA A 103 9.28 -9.99 -5.93
C ALA A 103 9.98 -9.11 -4.88
N THR A 104 10.75 -8.13 -5.35
CA THR A 104 11.33 -7.09 -4.49
C THR A 104 10.34 -5.94 -4.29
N GLY A 105 10.04 -5.66 -3.02
CA GLY A 105 9.24 -4.52 -2.59
C GLY A 105 10.06 -3.49 -1.82
N TYR A 106 9.41 -2.37 -1.50
CA TYR A 106 9.96 -1.25 -0.72
C TYR A 106 8.96 -0.85 0.36
N ASP A 107 9.36 -1.05 1.61
CA ASP A 107 8.71 -0.53 2.82
C ASP A 107 9.15 0.92 3.00
N ILE A 108 8.23 1.86 2.79
CA ILE A 108 8.47 3.30 2.86
C ILE A 108 7.71 3.81 4.08
N THR A 109 8.41 4.44 5.03
CA THR A 109 7.86 4.88 6.32
C THR A 109 8.38 6.25 6.76
N SER A 110 7.61 6.93 7.61
CA SER A 110 8.00 8.17 8.29
C SER A 110 7.09 8.41 9.50
N ASP A 111 7.54 9.25 10.45
CA ASP A 111 6.72 9.71 11.58
C ASP A 111 5.76 10.87 11.21
N MET A 112 5.68 11.24 9.92
CA MET A 112 4.71 12.25 9.45
C MET A 112 3.29 11.70 9.49
N PRO A 113 2.30 12.37 10.13
CA PRO A 113 0.92 11.91 10.14
C PRO A 113 0.29 11.97 8.73
N ASP A 114 -0.59 11.02 8.42
CA ASP A 114 -1.28 10.97 7.11
C ASP A 114 -1.99 12.29 6.78
N GLY A 115 -1.99 12.66 5.49
CA GLY A 115 -2.55 13.92 4.99
C GLY A 115 -1.75 15.19 5.35
N THR A 116 -0.70 15.11 6.19
CA THR A 116 0.25 16.22 6.41
C THR A 116 1.25 16.36 5.27
N PHE A 117 1.33 15.39 4.36
CA PHE A 117 2.21 15.37 3.20
C PHE A 117 1.49 14.84 1.95
N THR A 118 2.12 15.00 0.80
CA THR A 118 1.76 14.34 -0.46
C THR A 118 3.03 14.11 -1.27
N TYR A 119 3.16 12.96 -1.95
CA TYR A 119 4.33 12.61 -2.73
C TYR A 119 4.02 11.81 -4.00
N ASP A 120 4.93 11.92 -4.96
CA ASP A 120 4.99 11.06 -6.14
C ASP A 120 6.10 10.01 -5.93
N LEU A 121 5.82 8.76 -6.28
CA LEU A 121 6.72 7.61 -6.13
C LEU A 121 7.10 7.07 -7.51
N THR A 122 8.38 6.85 -7.73
CA THR A 122 8.91 6.08 -8.86
C THR A 122 9.44 4.75 -8.36
N LEU A 123 9.09 3.65 -9.04
CA LEU A 123 9.59 2.29 -8.77
C LEU A 123 10.25 1.69 -10.02
N PRO A 124 11.32 0.89 -9.90
CA PRO A 124 11.87 0.16 -11.05
C PRO A 124 10.86 -0.85 -11.60
N ASN A 125 10.75 -0.99 -12.92
CA ASN A 125 10.24 -2.23 -13.51
C ASN A 125 11.38 -3.26 -13.53
N PRO A 126 11.37 -4.32 -12.70
CA PRO A 126 12.45 -5.30 -12.64
C PRO A 126 12.48 -6.21 -13.88
N ASN A 127 11.37 -6.32 -14.61
CA ASN A 127 11.28 -7.14 -15.82
C ASN A 127 10.50 -6.42 -16.94
N PRO A 128 11.13 -5.47 -17.66
CA PRO A 128 10.49 -4.70 -18.73
C PRO A 128 10.13 -5.51 -19.98
N SER A 129 10.41 -6.82 -19.99
CA SER A 129 9.96 -7.74 -21.03
C SER A 129 8.63 -8.42 -20.70
N GLN A 130 8.08 -8.18 -19.51
CA GLN A 130 6.84 -8.73 -19.00
C GLN A 130 5.89 -7.62 -18.56
N GLU A 131 4.58 -7.88 -18.69
CA GLU A 131 3.56 -6.99 -18.15
C GLU A 131 3.60 -7.06 -16.61
N ALA A 132 3.76 -5.89 -15.98
CA ALA A 132 3.87 -5.74 -14.54
C ALA A 132 2.87 -4.69 -14.02
N THR A 133 2.40 -4.90 -12.81
CA THR A 133 1.52 -4.00 -12.06
C THR A 133 2.22 -3.55 -10.78
N VAL A 134 1.81 -2.39 -10.26
CA VAL A 134 2.20 -1.94 -8.92
C VAL A 134 1.12 -2.40 -7.94
N GLN A 135 1.53 -2.89 -6.78
CA GLN A 135 0.63 -3.18 -5.68
C GLN A 135 1.15 -2.55 -4.38
N TYR A 136 0.25 -2.33 -3.42
CA TYR A 136 0.58 -1.81 -2.09
C TYR A 136 -0.08 -2.62 -0.97
N SER A 137 0.48 -2.57 0.24
CA SER A 137 -0.02 -3.31 1.41
C SER A 137 0.30 -2.62 2.75
N GLU A 138 -0.75 -2.23 3.48
CA GLU A 138 -0.67 -1.61 4.80
C GLU A 138 -0.35 -2.61 5.93
N ASP A 139 -0.72 -3.88 5.77
CA ASP A 139 -0.50 -4.96 6.74
C ASP A 139 0.69 -5.88 6.38
N GLY A 140 1.29 -5.68 5.19
CA GLY A 140 2.33 -6.52 4.60
C GLY A 140 1.84 -7.87 4.06
N GLN A 141 0.54 -8.16 4.15
CA GLN A 141 -0.06 -9.47 3.90
C GLN A 141 -1.12 -9.44 2.79
N THR A 142 -1.89 -8.36 2.73
CA THR A 142 -2.98 -8.12 1.79
C THR A 142 -2.53 -7.04 0.81
N TYR A 143 -2.32 -7.43 -0.45
CA TYR A 143 -1.85 -6.52 -1.50
C TYR A 143 -3.01 -6.11 -2.42
N GLN A 144 -3.07 -4.82 -2.75
CA GLN A 144 -4.07 -4.23 -3.62
C GLN A 144 -3.38 -3.56 -4.82
N GLU A 145 -3.96 -3.69 -6.01
CA GLU A 145 -3.43 -3.06 -7.21
C GLU A 145 -3.53 -1.53 -7.12
N LEU A 146 -2.45 -0.86 -7.53
CA LEU A 146 -2.31 0.58 -7.50
C LEU A 146 -2.11 1.09 -8.93
N PRO A 147 -2.99 1.98 -9.45
CA PRO A 147 -2.80 2.57 -10.76
C PRO A 147 -1.47 3.31 -10.86
N ALA A 148 -0.66 2.95 -11.84
CA ALA A 148 0.66 3.53 -12.09
C ALA A 148 0.85 3.80 -13.58
N GLU A 149 1.57 4.88 -13.90
CA GLU A 149 2.01 5.17 -15.27
C GLU A 149 3.35 4.47 -15.53
N GLU A 150 3.40 3.48 -16.42
CA GLU A 150 4.68 2.94 -16.89
C GLU A 150 5.34 3.92 -17.87
N GLN A 151 6.58 4.31 -17.57
CA GLN A 151 7.38 5.21 -18.40
C GLN A 151 8.84 4.76 -18.35
N ASN A 152 9.51 4.56 -19.48
CA ASN A 152 10.96 4.34 -19.56
C ASN A 152 11.52 3.34 -18.52
N ASN A 153 10.94 2.14 -18.43
CA ASN A 153 11.39 1.07 -17.52
C ASN A 153 11.15 1.33 -16.01
N VAL A 154 10.32 2.31 -15.67
CA VAL A 154 9.87 2.59 -14.30
C VAL A 154 8.35 2.77 -14.24
N PHE A 155 7.78 2.56 -13.06
CA PHE A 155 6.40 2.90 -12.73
C PHE A 155 6.36 4.20 -11.94
N VAL A 156 5.50 5.13 -12.35
CA VAL A 156 5.28 6.42 -11.67
C VAL A 156 3.87 6.43 -11.07
N ILE A 157 3.79 6.58 -9.75
CA ILE A 157 2.56 6.78 -8.98
C ILE A 157 2.56 8.22 -8.46
N LYS A 158 1.44 8.92 -8.53
CA LYS A 158 1.34 10.34 -8.16
C LYS A 158 0.34 10.58 -7.04
N GLY A 159 0.60 11.57 -6.19
CA GLY A 159 -0.36 12.05 -5.21
C GLY A 159 -0.64 11.13 -4.02
N LEU A 160 0.33 10.31 -3.61
CA LEU A 160 0.25 9.46 -2.42
C LEU A 160 0.30 10.30 -1.14
N ASP A 161 -0.51 9.99 -0.14
CA ASP A 161 -0.73 10.79 1.07
C ASP A 161 -0.55 10.02 2.40
N HIS A 162 -0.18 8.75 2.30
CA HIS A 162 0.13 7.81 3.38
C HIS A 162 1.37 6.96 3.01
N PHE A 163 1.98 6.34 4.01
CA PHE A 163 3.16 5.49 3.89
C PHE A 163 2.81 4.01 4.04
N THR A 164 3.42 3.15 3.22
CA THR A 164 3.03 1.74 3.08
C THR A 164 4.11 0.94 2.34
N ILE A 165 3.93 -0.37 2.22
CA ILE A 165 4.79 -1.25 1.42
C ILE A 165 4.31 -1.22 -0.03
N PHE A 166 5.22 -0.97 -0.98
CA PHE A 166 4.95 -1.04 -2.41
C PHE A 166 5.76 -2.16 -3.06
N VAL A 167 5.16 -2.86 -4.03
CA VAL A 167 5.81 -3.93 -4.78
C VAL A 167 5.47 -3.80 -6.27
N VAL A 168 6.45 -4.09 -7.14
CA VAL A 168 6.23 -4.21 -8.58
C VAL A 168 6.24 -5.68 -8.94
N THR A 169 5.19 -6.13 -9.61
CA THR A 169 4.88 -7.55 -9.77
C THR A 169 4.38 -7.87 -11.17
N THR A 170 4.97 -8.87 -11.79
CA THR A 170 4.50 -9.47 -13.04
C THR A 170 3.47 -10.56 -12.77
N THR A 171 2.79 -11.01 -13.83
CA THR A 171 2.03 -12.26 -13.79
C THR A 171 2.89 -13.50 -13.54
N ALA A 172 4.23 -13.40 -13.59
CA ALA A 172 5.18 -14.45 -13.19
C ALA A 172 5.51 -14.40 -11.69
N ASP A 173 5.65 -13.21 -11.09
CA ASP A 173 5.82 -13.03 -9.65
C ASP A 173 4.55 -13.45 -8.88
N PHE A 174 3.40 -13.28 -9.53
CA PHE A 174 2.12 -13.88 -9.13
C PHE A 174 1.73 -15.12 -9.96
N ALA A 175 2.67 -15.82 -10.62
CA ALA A 175 2.46 -17.17 -11.18
C ALA A 175 2.46 -18.21 -10.06
N VAL A 176 1.66 -17.93 -9.05
CA VAL A 176 1.28 -18.85 -8.02
C VAL A 176 0.31 -19.84 -8.66
N GLY A 177 0.58 -21.13 -8.46
CA GLY A 177 -0.38 -22.20 -8.75
C GLY A 177 -1.76 -21.89 -8.16
N THR A 178 -2.78 -22.27 -8.93
CA THR A 178 -4.20 -22.08 -8.61
C THR A 178 -4.50 -22.62 -7.21
N SER A 179 -5.01 -21.77 -6.31
CA SER A 179 -5.48 -22.23 -5.01
C SER A 179 -6.81 -22.99 -5.18
N THR A 180 -6.72 -24.24 -5.64
CA THR A 180 -7.85 -25.16 -5.72
C THR A 180 -8.13 -25.66 -4.30
N GLY A 181 -9.24 -25.22 -3.71
CA GLY A 181 -9.63 -25.60 -2.36
C GLY A 181 -9.78 -27.11 -2.22
N THR A 182 -8.87 -27.75 -1.48
CA THR A 182 -8.94 -29.20 -1.26
C THR A 182 -9.93 -29.47 -0.14
N THR A 183 -11.03 -30.17 -0.47
CA THR A 183 -12.01 -30.60 0.53
C THR A 183 -11.48 -31.84 1.25
N VAL A 184 -11.26 -31.72 2.56
CA VAL A 184 -11.01 -32.90 3.41
C VAL A 184 -12.36 -33.44 3.88
N GLY A 185 -12.90 -34.42 3.15
CA GLY A 185 -14.10 -35.13 3.58
C GLY A 185 -13.83 -35.97 4.83
N THR A 186 -14.58 -35.76 5.89
CA THR A 186 -14.50 -36.58 7.13
C THR A 186 -15.35 -37.86 7.04
N ASP A 187 -15.72 -38.30 5.84
CA ASP A 187 -16.63 -39.45 5.60
C ASP A 187 -16.16 -40.76 6.24
N GLN A 188 -14.86 -40.89 6.54
CA GLN A 188 -14.28 -42.05 7.26
C GLN A 188 -14.54 -42.02 8.79
N VAL A 189 -15.16 -40.98 9.33
CA VAL A 189 -15.46 -40.81 10.77
C VAL A 189 -16.91 -41.17 11.12
N THR A 190 -17.81 -41.34 10.13
CA THR A 190 -19.26 -41.42 10.37
C THR A 190 -19.95 -42.61 9.70
N SER A 191 -19.73 -43.82 10.23
CA SER A 191 -20.46 -45.05 9.84
C SER A 191 -21.68 -45.37 10.73
N ALA A 192 -22.22 -44.40 11.49
CA ALA A 192 -23.13 -44.71 12.61
C ALA A 192 -24.39 -43.84 12.81
N LEU A 193 -24.52 -42.64 12.20
CA LEU A 193 -25.47 -41.62 12.70
C LEU A 193 -26.49 -41.04 11.70
N GLY A 194 -26.71 -41.67 10.55
CA GLY A 194 -27.76 -41.26 9.60
C GLY A 194 -27.38 -40.10 8.68
N PRO A 195 -28.36 -39.41 8.04
CA PRO A 195 -28.06 -38.44 6.98
C PRO A 195 -27.29 -37.22 7.51
N LEU A 196 -26.14 -36.96 6.89
CA LEU A 196 -25.25 -35.85 7.20
C LEU A 196 -25.95 -34.50 6.95
N VAL A 197 -26.36 -33.84 8.03
CA VAL A 197 -26.67 -32.41 8.01
C VAL A 197 -25.37 -31.65 8.24
N LEU A 198 -25.03 -30.74 7.32
CA LEU A 198 -23.85 -29.87 7.44
C LEU A 198 -24.07 -28.84 8.57
N ASP A 199 -23.69 -29.20 9.80
CA ASP A 199 -23.79 -28.31 10.99
C ASP A 199 -22.76 -27.16 10.93
N GLN A 200 -21.58 -27.41 10.33
CA GLN A 200 -20.55 -26.40 10.19
C GLN A 200 -19.57 -26.72 9.04
N SER A 201 -19.15 -25.68 8.32
CA SER A 201 -18.01 -25.69 7.41
C SER A 201 -17.09 -24.54 7.80
N GLN A 202 -15.78 -24.76 7.84
CA GLN A 202 -14.78 -23.74 8.15
C GLN A 202 -13.64 -23.79 7.15
N THR A 203 -13.27 -22.61 6.62
CA THR A 203 -12.09 -22.42 5.77
C THR A 203 -10.92 -22.02 6.66
N ALA A 204 -9.86 -22.83 6.70
CA ALA A 204 -8.66 -22.50 7.44
C ALA A 204 -7.75 -21.57 6.62
N GLY A 205 -7.55 -20.35 7.11
CA GLY A 205 -6.76 -19.30 6.46
C GLY A 205 -7.48 -18.61 5.30
N THR A 206 -7.56 -17.28 5.35
CA THR A 206 -7.87 -16.42 4.19
C THR A 206 -6.64 -16.15 3.33
N THR A 207 -5.45 -16.37 3.89
CA THR A 207 -4.14 -16.25 3.23
C THR A 207 -3.54 -17.64 3.04
N ALA A 208 -2.87 -17.85 1.91
CA ALA A 208 -2.23 -19.11 1.59
C ALA A 208 -1.11 -19.47 2.57
N VAL A 209 -1.16 -20.66 3.17
CA VAL A 209 -0.11 -21.15 4.06
C VAL A 209 1.03 -21.75 3.23
N THR A 210 2.21 -21.14 3.28
CA THR A 210 3.44 -21.70 2.69
C THR A 210 3.99 -22.81 3.58
N PHE A 211 4.06 -24.03 3.04
CA PHE A 211 4.66 -25.19 3.70
C PHE A 211 6.08 -25.41 3.16
N ASN A 212 7.03 -25.67 4.06
CA ASN A 212 8.33 -26.24 3.74
C ASN A 212 8.56 -27.49 4.61
N SER A 213 9.69 -28.18 4.43
CA SER A 213 9.98 -29.45 5.13
C SER A 213 10.08 -29.35 6.66
N THR A 214 10.12 -28.14 7.23
CA THR A 214 10.26 -27.89 8.67
C THR A 214 9.08 -27.13 9.31
N SER A 215 8.21 -26.50 8.51
CA SER A 215 7.08 -25.70 8.98
C SER A 215 5.87 -26.54 9.36
N ARG A 216 5.20 -26.16 10.46
CA ARG A 216 3.97 -26.78 10.95
C ARG A 216 3.00 -25.71 11.45
N THR A 217 2.07 -25.32 10.60
CA THR A 217 0.97 -24.42 10.97
C THR A 217 -0.24 -25.22 11.43
N GLY A 218 -0.88 -24.80 12.52
CA GLY A 218 -2.12 -25.39 13.01
C GLY A 218 -3.09 -24.30 13.46
N GLN A 219 -4.38 -24.48 13.17
CA GLN A 219 -5.44 -23.61 13.62
C GLN A 219 -6.40 -24.41 14.51
N ILE A 220 -6.86 -23.80 15.60
CA ILE A 220 -7.89 -24.38 16.46
C ILE A 220 -9.23 -23.77 16.04
N PHE A 221 -10.20 -24.64 15.79
CA PHE A 221 -11.60 -24.28 15.60
C PHE A 221 -12.45 -24.90 16.70
N THR A 222 -13.51 -24.20 17.10
CA THR A 222 -14.56 -24.76 17.97
C THR A 222 -15.51 -25.58 17.10
N ALA A 223 -15.84 -26.80 17.54
CA ALA A 223 -16.84 -27.63 16.87
C ALA A 223 -18.23 -26.98 16.89
N GLY A 224 -19.11 -27.40 15.98
CA GLY A 224 -20.48 -26.87 15.86
C GLY A 224 -21.36 -27.15 17.09
N SER A 225 -22.59 -26.64 17.08
CA SER A 225 -23.55 -26.81 18.18
C SER A 225 -23.87 -28.27 18.53
N SER A 226 -23.68 -29.20 17.58
CA SER A 226 -23.81 -30.63 17.81
C SER A 226 -22.58 -31.30 18.43
N GLY A 227 -21.45 -30.60 18.55
CA GLY A 227 -20.15 -31.16 18.93
C GLY A 227 -19.40 -31.85 17.79
N PHE A 228 -19.96 -31.89 16.57
CA PHE A 228 -19.35 -32.52 15.41
C PHE A 228 -18.71 -31.49 14.45
N LEU A 229 -17.69 -31.94 13.72
CA LEU A 229 -17.12 -31.25 12.56
C LEU A 229 -17.43 -32.06 11.31
N ALA A 230 -18.27 -31.50 10.44
CA ALA A 230 -18.74 -32.16 9.23
C ALA A 230 -17.84 -31.91 8.00
N GLN A 231 -17.16 -30.75 7.95
CA GLN A 231 -16.27 -30.40 6.85
C GLN A 231 -15.19 -29.41 7.29
N VAL A 232 -13.95 -29.64 6.87
CA VAL A 232 -12.85 -28.66 6.95
C VAL A 232 -12.32 -28.44 5.55
N ILE A 233 -12.29 -27.18 5.11
CA ILE A 233 -11.73 -26.78 3.81
C ILE A 233 -10.38 -26.11 4.08
N LEU A 234 -9.32 -26.65 3.48
CA LEU A 234 -7.98 -26.05 3.54
C LEU A 234 -7.59 -25.51 2.16
N SER A 235 -7.27 -24.22 2.12
CA SER A 235 -6.67 -23.57 0.95
C SER A 235 -5.16 -23.83 0.97
N LEU A 236 -4.71 -24.84 0.22
CA LEU A 236 -3.29 -25.13 0.06
C LEU A 236 -2.69 -24.29 -1.08
N ARG A 237 -1.44 -23.85 -0.91
CA ARG A 237 -0.60 -23.27 -1.96
C ARG A 237 0.76 -23.97 -1.91
N VAL A 238 1.25 -24.40 -3.07
CA VAL A 238 2.58 -24.98 -3.23
C VAL A 238 3.44 -23.94 -3.92
N GLN A 239 4.49 -23.46 -3.26
CA GLN A 239 5.45 -22.55 -3.89
C GLN A 239 6.39 -23.37 -4.80
N THR A 240 6.48 -22.99 -6.07
CA THR A 240 7.16 -23.78 -7.11
C THR A 240 8.60 -23.34 -7.29
N GLY A 241 9.50 -23.86 -6.43
CA GLY A 241 10.95 -23.83 -6.64
C GLY A 241 11.47 -25.23 -6.97
N ASP A 242 11.45 -25.59 -8.26
CA ASP A 242 12.07 -26.75 -8.96
C ASP A 242 11.94 -28.19 -8.41
N ASP A 243 11.46 -28.42 -7.17
CA ASP A 243 11.35 -29.75 -6.59
C ASP A 243 10.00 -29.94 -5.86
N LYS A 244 8.94 -30.27 -6.61
CA LYS A 244 7.63 -30.67 -6.08
C LYS A 244 7.66 -32.11 -5.50
N SER A 245 8.71 -32.47 -4.77
CA SER A 245 8.90 -33.81 -4.21
C SER A 245 8.32 -33.94 -2.79
N GLY A 246 7.55 -35.00 -2.55
CA GLY A 246 6.92 -35.30 -1.27
C GLY A 246 5.39 -35.16 -1.27
N ASN A 247 4.78 -35.45 -0.12
CA ASN A 247 3.34 -35.52 0.07
C ASN A 247 2.89 -34.53 1.16
N ILE A 248 1.79 -33.81 0.94
CA ILE A 248 1.18 -32.95 1.97
C ILE A 248 0.18 -33.77 2.77
N THR A 249 0.52 -34.12 4.01
CA THR A 249 -0.41 -34.82 4.92
C THR A 249 -1.19 -33.83 5.78
N LEU A 250 -2.50 -33.77 5.59
CA LEU A 250 -3.42 -32.96 6.40
C LEU A 250 -4.00 -33.83 7.52
N ARG A 251 -4.02 -33.31 8.76
CA ARG A 251 -4.54 -34.02 9.93
C ARG A 251 -5.49 -33.13 10.73
N VAL A 252 -6.72 -33.58 10.91
CA VAL A 252 -7.61 -33.09 11.97
C VAL A 252 -7.27 -33.86 13.24
N LYS A 253 -7.09 -33.15 14.36
CA LYS A 253 -6.75 -33.74 15.65
C LYS A 253 -7.73 -33.30 16.74
N ASP A 254 -7.75 -34.04 17.84
CA ASP A 254 -8.34 -33.56 19.08
C ASP A 254 -7.57 -32.34 19.63
N VAL A 255 -8.16 -31.65 20.61
CA VAL A 255 -7.54 -30.52 21.30
C VAL A 255 -7.51 -30.81 22.80
N VAL A 256 -6.32 -30.77 23.40
CA VAL A 256 -6.10 -31.01 24.83
C VAL A 256 -5.36 -29.80 25.40
N GLY A 257 -5.97 -29.12 26.37
CA GLY A 257 -5.36 -27.94 27.00
C GLY A 257 -5.12 -26.76 26.07
N GLY A 258 -5.89 -26.63 24.98
CA GLY A 258 -5.68 -25.58 23.97
C GLY A 258 -4.53 -25.84 22.99
N LEU A 259 -4.02 -27.08 22.93
CA LEU A 259 -3.01 -27.52 21.96
C LEU A 259 -3.53 -28.74 21.17
N PRO A 260 -3.04 -28.99 19.93
CA PRO A 260 -3.36 -30.21 19.19
C PRO A 260 -2.95 -31.46 19.99
N GLY A 261 -3.92 -32.33 20.24
CA GLY A 261 -3.74 -33.55 21.02
C GLY A 261 -3.08 -34.71 20.25
N PRO A 262 -2.99 -35.88 20.90
CA PRO A 262 -2.37 -37.06 20.30
C PRO A 262 -3.26 -37.74 19.25
N THR A 263 -4.59 -37.56 19.31
CA THR A 263 -5.55 -38.33 18.53
C THR A 263 -5.74 -37.70 17.15
N VAL A 264 -5.51 -38.47 16.09
CA VAL A 264 -5.89 -38.07 14.72
C VAL A 264 -7.34 -38.48 14.50
N LEU A 265 -8.20 -37.49 14.23
CA LEU A 265 -9.63 -37.68 13.98
C LEU A 265 -9.92 -37.91 12.50
N ALA A 266 -9.18 -37.24 11.62
CA ALA A 266 -9.21 -37.46 10.17
C ALA A 266 -7.83 -37.16 9.57
N GLU A 267 -7.48 -37.87 8.49
CA GLU A 267 -6.25 -37.65 7.72
C GLU A 267 -6.56 -37.71 6.23
N THR A 268 -5.90 -36.85 5.44
CA THR A 268 -5.79 -37.04 4.00
C THR A 268 -4.39 -36.68 3.52
N THR A 269 -4.02 -37.18 2.33
CA THR A 269 -2.74 -36.86 1.69
C THR A 269 -3.00 -36.27 0.32
N VAL A 270 -2.35 -35.14 0.03
CA VAL A 270 -2.42 -34.43 -1.25
C VAL A 270 -1.05 -34.51 -1.91
N ASP A 271 -0.99 -34.95 -3.16
CA ASP A 271 0.20 -34.82 -3.98
C ASP A 271 0.30 -33.37 -4.50
N PRO A 272 1.36 -32.62 -4.17
CA PRO A 272 1.54 -31.23 -4.63
C PRO A 272 1.63 -31.07 -6.15
N ASN A 273 1.81 -32.17 -6.90
CA ASN A 273 1.75 -32.20 -8.37
C ASN A 273 0.31 -32.33 -8.91
N THR A 274 -0.64 -32.73 -8.07
CA THR A 274 -2.08 -32.84 -8.41
C THR A 274 -2.90 -31.61 -8.03
N VAL A 275 -2.29 -30.65 -7.32
CA VAL A 275 -2.86 -29.32 -7.07
C VAL A 275 -2.59 -28.47 -8.33
N PRO A 276 -3.62 -28.02 -9.08
CA PRO A 276 -3.47 -27.31 -10.36
C PRO A 276 -2.67 -26.00 -10.28
#